data_AF-A0A378BGN6-F1
#
_entry.id   AF-A0A378BGN6-F1
#
_cell.length_a   1.000
_cell.length_b   1.000
_cell.length_c   1.000
_cell.angle_alpha   90.00
_cell.angle_beta   90.00
_cell.angle_gamma   90.00
#
_symmetry.space_group_name_H-M   'P 1'
#
loop_
_entity.id
_entity.type
_entity.pdbx_description
1 polymer ?
#
loop_
_entity_poly.entity_id
_entity_poly.type
_entity_poly.pdbx_seq_one_letter_code
_entity_poly.pdbx_strand_id
1 'polypeptide(L)'
;MSVGTGSESAVAEALLAHLGLRHYFSAVVAADHVVNHKPAPDTFLLCAERMGVAPEKCVVFEDADFGLQAAKRAGMDAVDVRLL
;
A
#
# COMPACT_ATOMS: atom_id res chain seq x y z
N MET A 1 6.81 -4.54 6.80
CA MET A 1 6.44 -3.80 5.55
C MET A 1 5.09 -4.31 5.07
N SER A 2 4.37 -3.54 4.26
CA SER A 2 3.09 -3.96 3.68
C SER A 2 3.03 -3.59 2.20
N VAL A 3 2.18 -4.28 1.44
CA VAL A 3 1.84 -3.92 0.06
C VAL A 3 0.46 -3.30 0.03
N GLY A 4 0.31 -2.14 -0.61
CA GLY A 4 -0.98 -1.51 -0.90
C GLY A 4 -1.21 -1.42 -2.41
N THR A 5 -2.07 -2.28 -2.95
CA THR A 5 -2.28 -2.44 -4.39
C THR A 5 -3.74 -2.18 -4.81
N GLY A 6 -3.92 -1.80 -6.08
CA GLY A 6 -5.23 -1.73 -6.75
C GLY A 6 -5.67 -3.07 -7.37
N SER A 7 -4.87 -4.13 -7.27
CA SER A 7 -5.28 -5.48 -7.67
C SER A 7 -6.20 -6.13 -6.64
N GLU A 8 -6.92 -7.18 -7.04
CA GLU A 8 -7.65 -8.05 -6.10
C GLU A 8 -6.67 -8.87 -5.24
N SER A 9 -7.09 -9.16 -4.02
CA SER A 9 -6.30 -9.87 -3.00
C SER A 9 -5.77 -11.22 -3.49
N ALA A 10 -6.61 -12.02 -4.14
CA ALA A 10 -6.24 -13.33 -4.66
C ALA A 10 -5.08 -13.26 -5.67
N VAL A 11 -5.11 -12.26 -6.56
CA VAL A 11 -4.05 -12.05 -7.57
C VAL A 11 -2.77 -11.57 -6.92
N ALA A 12 -2.87 -10.57 -6.02
CA ALA A 12 -1.71 -10.02 -5.33
C ALA A 12 -0.99 -11.06 -4.48
N GLU A 13 -1.73 -11.85 -3.69
CA GLU A 13 -1.19 -12.92 -2.86
C GLU A 13 -0.54 -14.02 -3.70
N ALA A 14 -1.19 -14.46 -4.78
CA ALA A 14 -0.65 -15.49 -5.66
C ALA A 14 0.67 -15.05 -6.33
N LEU A 15 0.75 -13.82 -6.83
CA LEU A 15 1.96 -13.28 -7.45
C LEU A 15 3.10 -13.14 -6.45
N LEU A 16 2.84 -12.57 -5.28
CA LEU A 16 3.85 -12.44 -4.22
C LEU A 16 4.36 -13.81 -3.74
N ALA A 17 3.48 -14.80 -3.63
CA ALA A 17 3.87 -16.16 -3.27
C ALA A 17 4.71 -16.82 -4.37
N HIS A 18 4.29 -16.70 -5.64
CA HIS A 18 5.01 -17.26 -6.78
C HIS A 18 6.42 -16.69 -6.94
N LEU A 19 6.58 -15.38 -6.71
CA LEU A 19 7.88 -14.70 -6.74
C LEU A 19 8.72 -14.94 -5.48
N GLY A 20 8.18 -15.65 -4.48
CA GLY A 20 8.85 -15.87 -3.21
C GLY A 20 9.02 -14.61 -2.37
N LEU A 21 8.24 -13.55 -2.62
CA LEU A 21 8.34 -12.25 -1.93
C LEU A 21 7.35 -12.10 -0.77
N ARG A 22 6.34 -12.97 -0.70
CA ARG A 22 5.24 -12.82 0.27
C ARG A 22 5.69 -12.70 1.73
N HIS A 23 6.79 -13.35 2.10
CA HIS A 23 7.29 -13.39 3.48
C HIS A 23 7.93 -12.08 3.96
N TYR A 24 8.26 -11.14 3.05
CA TYR A 24 8.77 -9.82 3.43
C TYR A 24 7.68 -8.87 3.95
N PHE A 25 6.41 -9.20 3.70
CA PHE A 25 5.29 -8.32 3.98
C PHE A 25 4.43 -8.85 5.13
N SER A 26 4.26 -8.03 6.15
CA SER A 26 3.36 -8.26 7.29
C SER A 26 1.89 -8.25 6.86
N ALA A 27 1.56 -7.48 5.81
CA ALA A 27 0.21 -7.38 5.27
C ALA A 27 0.20 -7.09 3.76
N VAL A 28 -0.84 -7.59 3.09
CA VAL A 28 -1.22 -7.21 1.73
C VAL A 28 -2.61 -6.58 1.79
N VAL A 29 -2.71 -5.31 1.42
CA VAL A 29 -3.97 -4.58 1.27
C VAL A 29 -4.23 -4.39 -0.22
N ALA A 30 -5.41 -4.82 -0.65
CA ALA A 30 -5.80 -4.97 -2.04
C ALA A 30 -7.09 -4.15 -2.27
N ALA A 31 -7.52 -4.02 -3.52
CA ALA A 31 -8.68 -3.20 -3.86
C ALA A 31 -9.96 -3.69 -3.18
N ASP A 32 -10.16 -5.00 -3.10
CA ASP A 32 -11.29 -5.66 -2.45
C ASP A 32 -11.28 -5.58 -0.91
N HIS A 33 -10.22 -5.04 -0.31
CA HIS A 33 -10.15 -4.77 1.13
C HIS A 33 -10.63 -3.38 1.54
N VAL A 34 -10.86 -2.47 0.58
CA VAL A 34 -11.22 -1.07 0.85
C VAL A 34 -12.43 -0.65 0.05
N VAL A 35 -13.22 0.28 0.61
CA VAL A 35 -14.39 0.84 -0.07
C VAL A 35 -13.97 1.95 -1.03
N ASN A 36 -13.07 2.83 -0.60
CA ASN A 36 -12.57 3.93 -1.44
C ASN A 36 -11.16 3.62 -1.93
N HIS A 37 -10.99 3.55 -3.24
CA HIS A 37 -9.68 3.32 -3.86
C HIS A 37 -8.85 4.61 -3.93
N LYS A 38 -7.53 4.46 -4.15
CA LYS A 38 -6.62 5.58 -4.46
C LYS A 38 -7.28 6.50 -5.52
N PRO A 39 -7.38 7.82 -5.31
CA PRO A 39 -6.59 8.65 -4.38
C PRO A 39 -7.18 8.79 -2.96
N ALA A 40 -8.20 8.02 -2.57
CA ALA A 40 -8.58 7.94 -1.16
C ALA A 40 -7.47 7.27 -0.32
N PRO A 41 -7.31 7.64 0.97
CA PRO A 41 -6.20 7.17 1.80
C PRO A 41 -6.38 5.73 2.32
N ASP A 42 -7.57 5.14 2.16
CA ASP A 42 -8.01 3.90 2.81
C ASP A 42 -7.01 2.76 2.68
N THR A 43 -6.46 2.52 1.48
CA THR A 43 -5.46 1.46 1.25
C THR A 43 -4.23 1.62 2.14
N PHE A 44 -3.73 2.85 2.29
CA PHE A 44 -2.53 3.09 3.09
C PHE A 44 -2.83 3.13 4.58
N LEU A 45 -3.96 3.71 4.99
CA LEU A 45 -4.39 3.67 6.39
C LEU A 45 -4.58 2.23 6.89
N LEU A 46 -5.21 1.38 6.09
CA LEU A 46 -5.37 -0.04 6.42
C LEU A 46 -4.04 -0.79 6.44
N CYS A 47 -3.07 -0.42 5.58
CA CYS A 47 -1.71 -0.94 5.66
C CYS A 47 -1.06 -0.60 7.01
N ALA A 48 -1.11 0.67 7.43
CA ALA A 48 -0.56 1.13 8.70
C ALA A 48 -1.24 0.45 9.91
N GLU A 49 -2.57 0.35 9.89
CA GLU A 49 -3.35 -0.37 10.90
C GLU A 49 -2.90 -1.83 11.03
N ARG A 50 -2.82 -2.57 9.91
CA ARG A 50 -2.40 -3.99 9.92
C ARG A 50 -0.94 -4.18 10.33
N MET A 51 -0.09 -3.18 10.14
CA MET A 51 1.28 -3.18 10.65
C MET A 51 1.38 -2.75 12.12
N GLY A 52 0.32 -2.20 12.71
CA GLY A 52 0.35 -1.62 14.06
C GLY A 52 1.23 -0.37 14.17
N VAL A 53 1.35 0.40 13.08
CA VAL A 53 2.22 1.58 12.99
C VAL A 53 1.35 2.83 12.75
N ALA A 54 1.68 3.94 13.41
CA ALA A 54 0.99 5.21 13.17
C ALA A 54 1.31 5.74 11.75
N PRO A 55 0.33 6.32 11.02
CA PRO A 55 0.55 6.79 9.65
C PRO A 55 1.72 7.77 9.49
N GLU A 56 1.95 8.64 10.46
CA GLU A 56 3.03 9.63 10.46
C GLU A 56 4.42 9.01 10.58
N LYS A 57 4.50 7.70 10.87
CA LYS A 57 5.73 6.90 10.90
C LYS A 57 5.86 5.97 9.69
N CYS A 58 5.00 6.12 8.70
CA CYS A 58 5.04 5.36 7.46
C CYS A 58 5.62 6.21 6.32
N VAL A 59 6.40 5.54 5.46
CA VAL A 59 6.84 6.08 4.17
C VAL A 59 6.30 5.18 3.06
N VAL A 60 5.65 5.77 2.06
CA VAL A 60 5.09 5.08 0.91
C VAL A 60 6.02 5.25 -0.29
N PHE A 61 6.42 4.15 -0.93
CA PHE A 61 7.13 4.16 -2.20
C PHE A 61 6.14 3.90 -3.33
N GLU A 62 6.05 4.80 -4.30
CA GLU A 62 4.95 4.80 -5.27
C GLU A 62 5.34 5.46 -6.60
N ASP A 63 4.74 4.99 -7.69
CA ASP A 63 4.99 5.45 -9.06
C ASP A 63 3.76 6.07 -9.75
N ALA A 64 2.57 6.03 -9.16
CA ALA A 64 1.37 6.66 -9.69
C ALA A 64 0.92 7.91 -8.89
N ASP A 65 0.45 8.93 -9.62
CA ASP A 65 -0.01 10.19 -9.02
C ASP A 65 -1.17 9.98 -8.03
N PHE A 66 -2.07 9.04 -8.29
CA PHE A 66 -3.16 8.70 -7.37
C PHE A 66 -2.65 8.04 -6.09
N GLY A 67 -1.57 7.25 -6.16
CA GLY A 67 -0.95 6.68 -4.98
C GLY A 67 -0.23 7.75 -4.15
N LEU A 68 0.51 8.65 -4.78
CA LEU A 68 1.16 9.77 -4.08
C LEU A 68 0.12 10.67 -3.38
N GLN A 69 -1.00 10.96 -4.05
CA GLN A 69 -2.11 11.71 -3.45
C GLN A 69 -2.74 10.98 -2.26
N ALA A 70 -2.96 9.67 -2.37
CA ALA A 70 -3.50 8.85 -1.29
C ALA A 70 -2.55 8.79 -0.09
N ALA A 71 -1.24 8.64 -0.30
CA ALA A 71 -0.24 8.66 0.77
C ALA A 71 -0.25 10.00 1.52
N LYS A 72 -0.26 11.12 0.77
CA LYS A 72 -0.37 12.47 1.34
C LYS A 72 -1.65 12.65 2.14
N ARG A 73 -2.79 12.18 1.64
CA ARG A 73 -4.09 12.24 2.34
C ARG A 73 -4.13 11.35 3.58
N ALA A 74 -3.34 10.28 3.60
CA ALA A 74 -3.18 9.40 4.76
C ALA A 74 -2.25 10.00 5.83
N GLY A 75 -1.64 11.17 5.61
CA GLY A 75 -0.69 11.78 6.54
C GLY A 75 0.68 11.09 6.55
N MET A 76 1.04 10.38 5.47
CA MET A 76 2.29 9.64 5.36
C MET A 76 3.31 10.39 4.50
N ASP A 77 4.59 10.15 4.76
CA ASP A 77 5.65 10.54 3.83
C ASP A 77 5.58 9.68 2.56
N ALA A 78 6.02 10.23 1.43
CA ALA A 78 6.02 9.51 0.15
C ALA A 78 7.30 9.76 -0.64
N VAL A 79 7.78 8.72 -1.30
CA VAL A 79 8.90 8.74 -2.25
C VAL A 79 8.35 8.38 -3.63
N ASP A 80 8.42 9.34 -4.57
CA ASP A 80 8.11 9.09 -5.98
C ASP A 80 9.29 8.36 -6.63
N VAL A 81 9.09 7.08 -6.95
CA VAL A 81 10.17 6.23 -7.48
C VAL A 81 10.43 6.44 -8.97
N ARG A 82 9.63 7.25 -9.66
CA ARG A 82 9.87 7.61 -11.08
C ARG A 82 11.05 8.57 -11.25
N LEU A 83 11.45 9.24 -10.17
CA LEU A 83 12.51 10.26 -10.16
C LEU A 83 13.84 9.73 -9.62
N LEU A 84 13.91 8.42 -9.34
CA LEU A 84 15.10 7.70 -8.88
C LEU A 84 15.82 7.02 -10.05
#